data_AF-A0A7X0A1X6-F1
#
_entry.id   AF-A0A7X0A1X6-F1
#
_cell.length_a   1.000
_cell.length_b   1.000
_cell.length_c   1.000
_cell.angle_alpha   90.00
_cell.angle_beta   90.00
_cell.angle_gamma   90.00
#
_symmetry.space_group_name_H-M   'P 1'
#
loop_
_entity.id
_entity.type
_entity.pdbx_description
1 polymer ?
#
loop_
_entity_poly.entity_id
_entity_poly.type
_entity_poly.pdbx_seq_one_letter_code
_entity_poly.pdbx_strand_id
1 'polypeptide(L)'
;MLKQVNPYQIFNILPSPCLVLIPDAPQFTVADCNCAFATLSGLPQTAIAGKSALSVVAGEETGAAADILKAMHLALEQKTAVQLDAFEGNENLGTGRFFDIAITPLTDDEDSVYCLLLTLTDATEAIAMKQQAAIDASELKNAALLMSQVQEMASFGNWKWDIAQNVVTWSDALYHIYGLDKAAFKATFEGYRELLHPNDRERITNRIGEALQQQQDITFEERIIRPTGEIRYLQSWGRVQTNHLGQPVAMIGACLDVTERRMNEATLNTERQRRVADVEQQNKQLNEIAWMQSHVIRAPLARTMGLIEVYRSCDADDSERADLITQISDSVWELDAIIREIVGRAERV
;
A
#
# COMPACT_ATOMS: atom_id res chain seq x y z
N MET A 1 -28.66 62.91 23.72
CA MET A 1 -29.49 62.89 22.49
C MET A 1 -29.36 61.51 21.86
N LEU A 2 -30.44 60.73 21.81
CA LEU A 2 -30.48 59.51 21.00
C LEU A 2 -30.44 59.96 19.53
N LYS A 3 -29.42 59.53 18.77
CA LYS A 3 -29.41 59.71 17.32
C LYS A 3 -30.64 58.98 16.77
N GLN A 4 -31.54 59.69 16.11
CA GLN A 4 -32.65 59.07 15.39
C GLN A 4 -32.04 58.20 14.28
N VAL A 5 -32.19 56.88 14.39
CA VAL A 5 -31.74 55.93 13.38
C VAL A 5 -32.86 55.77 12.36
N ASN A 6 -32.58 56.01 11.09
CA ASN A 6 -33.56 55.84 10.02
C ASN A 6 -33.61 54.35 9.60
N PRO A 7 -34.75 53.64 9.75
CA PRO A 7 -34.86 52.23 9.38
C PRO A 7 -34.48 51.93 7.93
N TYR A 8 -34.75 52.86 7.01
CA TYR A 8 -34.36 52.72 5.60
C TYR A 8 -32.84 52.78 5.41
N GLN A 9 -32.15 53.60 6.21
CA GLN A 9 -30.69 53.61 6.22
C GLN A 9 -30.14 52.31 6.78
N ILE A 10 -30.77 51.72 7.81
CA ILE A 10 -30.36 50.41 8.35
C ILE A 10 -30.45 49.35 7.25
N PHE A 11 -31.60 49.23 6.57
CA PHE A 11 -31.81 48.25 5.51
C PHE A 11 -30.72 48.34 4.43
N ASN A 12 -30.41 49.56 3.98
CA ASN A 12 -29.41 49.79 2.94
C ASN A 12 -27.97 49.49 3.35
N ILE A 13 -27.63 49.55 4.64
CA ILE A 13 -26.28 49.24 5.14
C ILE A 13 -26.15 47.81 5.67
N LEU A 14 -27.21 46.99 5.62
CA LEU A 14 -27.12 45.58 6.00
C LEU A 14 -26.07 44.87 5.12
N PRO A 15 -25.18 44.06 5.72
CA PRO A 15 -24.11 43.39 4.99
C PRO A 15 -24.62 42.24 4.11
N SER A 16 -25.76 41.64 4.49
CA SER A 16 -26.40 40.56 3.75
C SER A 16 -27.24 41.13 2.60
N PRO A 17 -27.16 40.58 1.38
CA PRO A 17 -28.06 40.89 0.28
C PRO A 17 -29.53 40.61 0.67
N CYS A 18 -30.38 41.63 0.57
CA CYS A 18 -31.79 41.53 0.93
C CYS A 18 -32.72 42.07 -0.17
N LEU A 19 -33.84 41.38 -0.38
CA LEU A 19 -34.99 41.83 -1.16
C LEU A 19 -36.21 42.00 -0.25
N VAL A 20 -36.97 43.07 -0.44
CA VAL A 20 -38.30 43.23 0.14
C VAL A 20 -39.31 42.87 -0.92
N LEU A 21 -40.18 41.91 -0.63
CA LEU A 21 -41.18 41.41 -1.57
C LEU A 21 -42.58 41.81 -1.11
N ILE A 22 -43.41 42.15 -2.08
CA ILE A 22 -44.84 42.32 -1.90
C ILE A 22 -45.47 40.92 -1.74
N PRO A 23 -46.41 40.72 -0.80
CA PRO A 23 -47.13 39.46 -0.64
C PRO A 23 -48.23 39.28 -1.71
N ASP A 24 -47.94 39.64 -2.97
CA ASP A 24 -48.86 39.58 -4.12
C ASP A 24 -48.78 38.24 -4.86
N ALA A 25 -49.00 37.16 -4.12
CA ALA A 25 -48.97 35.81 -4.68
C ALA A 25 -49.88 35.70 -5.94
N PRO A 26 -49.43 35.04 -7.03
CA PRO A 26 -48.19 34.26 -7.15
C PRO A 26 -46.98 35.07 -7.68
N GLN A 27 -47.08 36.39 -7.88
CA GLN A 27 -46.04 37.19 -8.52
C GLN A 27 -44.83 37.50 -7.63
N PHE A 28 -45.07 37.75 -6.33
CA PHE A 28 -44.03 38.12 -5.35
C PHE A 28 -43.09 39.19 -5.90
N THR A 29 -43.68 40.35 -6.19
CA THR A 29 -43.00 41.48 -6.81
C THR A 29 -41.96 42.07 -5.85
N VAL A 30 -40.76 42.35 -6.36
CA VAL A 30 -39.71 43.01 -5.58
C VAL A 30 -40.10 44.48 -5.37
N ALA A 31 -40.37 44.87 -4.12
CA ALA A 31 -40.64 46.24 -3.73
C ALA A 31 -39.36 47.08 -3.68
N ASP A 32 -38.30 46.54 -3.07
CA ASP A 32 -36.99 47.21 -2.96
C ASP A 32 -35.87 46.18 -2.70
N CYS A 33 -34.61 46.58 -2.89
CA CYS A 33 -33.43 45.78 -2.56
C CYS A 33 -32.33 46.64 -1.91
N ASN A 34 -31.55 46.09 -0.99
CA ASN A 34 -30.50 46.86 -0.32
C ASN A 34 -29.23 47.01 -1.18
N CYS A 35 -28.29 47.86 -0.72
CA CYS A 35 -27.02 48.09 -1.43
C CYS A 35 -26.20 46.80 -1.62
N ALA A 36 -26.24 45.87 -0.65
CA ALA A 36 -25.54 44.59 -0.75
C ALA A 36 -26.08 43.74 -1.91
N PHE A 37 -27.40 43.68 -2.10
CA PHE A 37 -28.00 42.97 -3.24
C PHE A 37 -27.73 43.66 -4.58
N ALA A 38 -27.85 44.99 -4.65
CA ALA A 38 -27.54 45.74 -5.86
C ALA A 38 -26.08 45.56 -6.29
N THR A 39 -25.16 45.50 -5.32
CA THR A 39 -23.73 45.23 -5.56
C THR A 39 -23.52 43.79 -6.02
N LEU A 40 -24.19 42.82 -5.38
CA LEU A 40 -24.09 41.41 -5.72
C LEU A 40 -24.58 41.12 -7.15
N SER A 41 -25.74 41.66 -7.52
CA SER A 41 -26.39 41.42 -8.82
C SER A 41 -25.82 42.27 -9.96
N GLY A 42 -25.04 43.32 -9.65
CA GLY A 42 -24.56 44.30 -10.62
C GLY A 42 -25.66 45.17 -11.23
N LEU A 43 -26.90 45.08 -10.73
CA LEU A 43 -28.06 45.82 -11.24
C LEU A 43 -28.42 46.98 -10.29
N PRO A 44 -28.81 48.16 -10.82
CA PRO A 44 -29.30 49.24 -9.98
C PRO A 44 -30.65 48.87 -9.36
N GLN A 45 -30.94 49.38 -8.15
CA GLN A 45 -32.20 49.13 -7.42
C GLN A 45 -33.44 49.39 -8.30
N THR A 46 -33.42 50.44 -9.12
CA THR A 46 -34.51 50.81 -10.04
C THR A 46 -34.77 49.79 -11.15
N ALA A 47 -33.77 48.97 -11.51
CA ALA A 47 -33.93 47.91 -12.50
C ALA A 47 -34.38 46.57 -11.88
N ILE A 48 -34.37 46.48 -10.54
CA ILE A 48 -34.78 45.31 -9.77
C ILE A 48 -36.22 45.49 -9.26
N ALA A 49 -36.56 46.68 -8.79
CA ALA A 49 -37.91 47.00 -8.31
C ALA A 49 -38.98 46.77 -9.40
N GLY A 50 -40.10 46.17 -9.01
CA GLY A 50 -41.21 45.84 -9.90
C GLY A 50 -41.05 44.54 -10.70
N LYS A 51 -39.92 43.84 -10.58
CA LYS A 51 -39.73 42.52 -11.19
C LYS A 51 -40.16 41.38 -10.25
N SER A 52 -40.40 40.21 -10.84
CA SER A 52 -40.58 38.96 -10.10
C SER A 52 -39.31 38.60 -9.33
N ALA A 53 -39.45 38.24 -8.05
CA ALA A 53 -38.34 37.79 -7.22
C ALA A 53 -37.57 36.59 -7.84
N LEU A 54 -38.30 35.67 -8.49
CA LEU A 54 -37.71 34.50 -9.14
C LEU A 54 -36.79 34.89 -10.31
N SER A 55 -37.24 35.84 -11.15
CA SER A 55 -36.45 36.34 -12.28
C SER A 55 -35.11 36.96 -11.83
N VAL A 56 -35.13 37.58 -10.65
CA VAL A 56 -34.00 38.32 -10.08
C VAL A 56 -33.00 37.38 -9.38
N VAL A 57 -33.46 36.25 -8.82
CA VAL A 57 -32.64 35.38 -7.97
C VAL A 57 -32.21 34.07 -8.64
N ALA A 58 -33.15 33.32 -9.25
CA ALA A 58 -32.89 31.97 -9.76
C ALA A 58 -33.22 31.77 -11.25
N GLY A 59 -33.88 32.74 -11.89
CA GLY A 59 -34.48 32.59 -13.23
C GLY A 59 -35.82 31.85 -13.17
N GLU A 60 -36.76 32.17 -14.07
CA GLU A 60 -38.13 31.66 -13.97
C GLU A 60 -38.30 30.19 -14.43
N GLU A 61 -37.33 29.65 -15.18
CA GLU A 61 -37.39 28.30 -15.78
C GLU A 61 -36.48 27.27 -15.10
N THR A 62 -35.91 27.57 -13.92
CA THR A 62 -35.00 26.65 -13.21
C THR A 62 -35.74 25.76 -12.22
N GLY A 63 -35.17 24.59 -11.90
CA GLY A 63 -35.70 23.71 -10.85
C GLY A 63 -35.78 24.42 -9.49
N ALA A 64 -34.84 25.33 -9.21
CA ALA A 64 -34.80 26.14 -7.99
C ALA A 64 -35.98 27.13 -7.89
N ALA A 65 -36.52 27.60 -9.03
CA ALA A 65 -37.65 28.55 -9.04
C ALA A 65 -38.90 27.97 -8.37
N ALA A 66 -39.17 26.67 -8.60
CA ALA A 66 -40.31 25.98 -8.01
C ALA A 66 -40.18 25.86 -6.49
N ASP A 67 -38.98 25.52 -6.00
CA ASP A 67 -38.71 25.38 -4.57
C ASP A 67 -38.79 26.73 -3.85
N ILE A 68 -38.21 27.78 -4.42
CA ILE A 68 -38.28 29.15 -3.89
C ILE A 68 -39.73 29.64 -3.86
N LEU A 69 -40.50 29.44 -4.94
CA LEU A 69 -41.91 29.86 -4.99
C LEU A 69 -42.75 29.13 -3.94
N LYS A 70 -42.51 27.82 -3.76
CA LYS A 70 -43.17 27.02 -2.73
C LYS A 70 -42.83 27.52 -1.33
N ALA A 71 -41.57 27.88 -1.08
CA ALA A 71 -41.14 28.45 0.19
C ALA A 71 -41.73 29.85 0.46
N MET A 72 -41.89 30.69 -0.57
CA MET A 72 -42.58 31.99 -0.44
C MET A 72 -44.05 31.81 -0.04
N HIS A 73 -44.77 30.90 -0.71
CA HIS A 73 -46.15 30.57 -0.33
C HIS A 73 -46.22 30.02 1.10
N LEU A 74 -45.31 29.11 1.47
CA LEU A 74 -45.26 28.52 2.80
C LEU A 74 -45.01 29.59 3.87
N ALA A 75 -44.06 30.49 3.64
CA ALA A 75 -43.76 31.61 4.54
C ALA A 75 -44.95 32.56 4.69
N LEU A 76 -45.68 32.83 3.60
CA LEU A 76 -46.88 33.67 3.60
C LEU A 76 -48.04 33.02 4.36
N GLU A 77 -48.30 31.74 4.14
CA GLU A 77 -49.41 31.00 4.77
C GLU A 77 -49.15 30.72 6.26
N GLN A 78 -47.94 30.29 6.61
CA GLN A 78 -47.59 29.90 7.97
C GLN A 78 -47.12 31.06 8.85
N LYS A 79 -46.80 32.22 8.23
CA LYS A 79 -46.23 33.39 8.92
C LYS A 79 -44.94 33.06 9.69
N THR A 80 -44.20 32.05 9.23
CA THR A 80 -42.93 31.62 9.81
C THR A 80 -41.82 31.71 8.78
N ALA A 81 -40.59 31.97 9.25
CA ALA A 81 -39.43 32.00 8.37
C ALA A 81 -39.16 30.62 7.74
N VAL A 82 -38.86 30.59 6.45
CA VAL A 82 -38.51 29.39 5.69
C VAL A 82 -37.09 29.53 5.17
N GLN A 83 -36.29 28.48 5.36
CA GLN A 83 -34.92 28.38 4.86
C GLN A 83 -34.89 27.37 3.73
N LEU A 84 -34.15 27.66 2.67
CA LEU A 84 -33.88 26.73 1.58
C LEU A 84 -32.38 26.42 1.50
N ASP A 85 -32.09 25.17 1.17
CA ASP A 85 -30.73 24.74 0.86
C ASP A 85 -30.19 25.47 -0.38
N ALA A 86 -28.87 25.60 -0.44
CA ALA A 86 -28.17 26.33 -1.48
C ALA A 86 -28.55 25.90 -2.90
N PHE A 87 -28.91 26.88 -3.73
CA PHE A 87 -29.18 26.73 -5.16
C PHE A 87 -28.20 27.60 -5.96
N GLU A 88 -28.01 27.26 -7.24
CA GLU A 88 -27.20 28.08 -8.13
C GLU A 88 -27.94 29.36 -8.52
N GLY A 89 -27.33 30.52 -8.24
CA GLY A 89 -27.89 31.82 -8.60
C GLY A 89 -27.98 32.02 -10.12
N ASN A 90 -28.84 32.93 -10.57
CA ASN A 90 -28.86 33.30 -11.98
C ASN A 90 -27.55 33.99 -12.42
N GLU A 91 -27.41 34.24 -13.72
CA GLU A 91 -26.21 34.88 -14.30
C GLU A 91 -25.86 36.23 -13.63
N ASN A 92 -26.86 36.98 -13.16
CA ASN A 92 -26.63 38.27 -12.50
C ASN A 92 -26.00 38.11 -11.10
N LEU A 93 -26.27 37.01 -10.39
CA LEU A 93 -25.64 36.72 -9.09
C LEU A 93 -24.23 36.10 -9.22
N GLY A 94 -23.82 35.79 -10.45
CA GLY A 94 -22.53 35.22 -10.81
C GLY A 94 -22.62 33.72 -11.12
N THR A 95 -22.16 33.33 -12.31
CA THR A 95 -22.16 31.94 -12.77
C THR A 95 -21.39 31.02 -11.82
N GLY A 96 -21.98 29.88 -11.45
CA GLY A 96 -21.35 28.91 -10.55
C GLY A 96 -21.34 29.30 -9.07
N ARG A 97 -22.10 30.33 -8.66
CA ARG A 97 -22.25 30.70 -7.25
C ARG A 97 -23.54 30.13 -6.67
N PHE A 98 -23.43 29.63 -5.45
CA PHE A 98 -24.51 29.00 -4.72
C PHE A 98 -24.95 29.85 -3.54
N PHE A 99 -26.25 29.99 -3.35
CA PHE A 99 -26.81 30.85 -2.30
C PHE A 99 -27.85 30.11 -1.47
N ASP A 100 -27.72 30.21 -0.15
CA ASP A 100 -28.80 29.87 0.77
C ASP A 100 -29.81 31.02 0.81
N ILE A 101 -31.11 30.69 0.85
CA ILE A 101 -32.18 31.68 0.98
C ILE A 101 -32.88 31.52 2.32
N ALA A 102 -33.04 32.64 3.02
CA ALA A 102 -34.03 32.79 4.06
C ALA A 102 -35.18 33.69 3.58
N ILE A 103 -36.42 33.24 3.77
CA ILE A 103 -37.63 34.02 3.51
C ILE A 103 -38.31 34.27 4.85
N THR A 104 -38.29 35.51 5.31
CA THR A 104 -38.83 35.92 6.60
C THR A 104 -40.07 36.78 6.40
N PRO A 105 -41.27 36.31 6.78
CA PRO A 105 -42.46 37.14 6.73
C PRO A 105 -42.42 38.19 7.85
N LEU A 106 -42.70 39.44 7.48
CA LEU A 106 -42.84 40.55 8.43
C LEU A 106 -44.33 40.87 8.54
N THR A 107 -44.89 40.70 9.73
CA THR A 107 -46.31 40.96 10.03
C THR A 107 -46.51 42.37 10.58
N ASP A 108 -47.71 42.91 10.36
CA ASP A 108 -48.19 44.12 11.00
C ASP A 108 -48.87 43.84 12.36
N ASP A 109 -49.36 44.90 13.00
CA ASP A 109 -50.06 44.82 14.29
C ASP A 109 -51.39 44.05 14.22
N GLU A 110 -51.92 43.80 13.01
CA GLU A 110 -53.14 43.01 12.75
C GLU A 110 -52.81 41.54 12.40
N ASP A 111 -51.56 41.10 12.61
CA ASP A 111 -51.04 39.78 12.27
C ASP A 111 -51.12 39.47 10.75
N SER A 112 -51.27 40.48 9.89
CA SER A 112 -51.24 40.31 8.45
C SER A 112 -49.80 40.45 7.94
N VAL A 113 -49.39 39.61 6.99
CA VAL A 113 -48.05 39.70 6.40
C VAL A 113 -47.96 40.97 5.57
N TYR A 114 -47.20 41.94 6.06
CA TYR A 114 -46.97 43.23 5.41
C TYR A 114 -46.01 43.10 4.23
N CYS A 115 -44.91 42.35 4.41
CA CYS A 115 -43.97 42.02 3.34
C CYS A 115 -43.17 40.75 3.66
N LEU A 116 -42.50 40.19 2.64
CA LEU A 116 -41.52 39.13 2.83
C LEU A 116 -40.11 39.70 2.67
N LEU A 117 -39.24 39.45 3.64
CA LEU A 117 -37.81 39.75 3.54
C LEU A 117 -37.07 38.50 3.08
N LEU A 118 -36.53 38.54 1.87
CA LEU A 118 -35.67 37.50 1.32
C LEU A 118 -34.21 37.91 1.55
N THR A 119 -33.43 37.04 2.20
CA THR A 119 -31.99 37.25 2.38
C THR A 119 -31.21 36.14 1.69
N LEU A 120 -30.12 36.51 1.02
CA LEU A 120 -29.19 35.57 0.38
C LEU A 120 -27.90 35.48 1.17
N THR A 121 -27.41 34.26 1.37
CA THR A 121 -26.09 34.00 1.94
C THR A 121 -25.27 33.21 0.93
N ASP A 122 -24.09 33.70 0.57
CA ASP A 122 -23.21 32.96 -0.34
C ASP A 122 -22.68 31.70 0.36
N ALA A 123 -23.05 30.54 -0.18
CA ALA A 123 -22.68 29.22 0.30
C ALA A 123 -21.63 28.54 -0.58
N THR A 124 -21.11 29.23 -1.61
CA THR A 124 -20.20 28.66 -2.61
C THR A 124 -18.95 28.06 -1.97
N GLU A 125 -18.27 28.83 -1.11
CA GLU A 125 -17.06 28.36 -0.41
C GLU A 125 -17.36 27.18 0.52
N ALA A 126 -18.48 27.24 1.24
CA ALA A 126 -18.89 26.21 2.17
C ALA A 126 -19.19 24.88 1.46
N ILE A 127 -19.89 24.92 0.31
CA ILE A 127 -20.16 23.74 -0.51
C ILE A 127 -18.88 23.18 -1.10
N ALA A 128 -18.01 24.03 -1.64
CA ALA A 128 -16.72 23.61 -2.19
C ALA A 128 -15.86 22.90 -1.13
N MET A 129 -15.76 23.46 0.08
CA MET A 129 -15.05 22.84 1.20
C MET A 129 -15.67 21.51 1.60
N LYS A 130 -17.01 21.42 1.67
CA LYS A 130 -17.72 20.18 2.02
C LYS A 130 -17.52 19.08 0.96
N GLN A 131 -17.53 19.45 -0.31
CA GLN A 131 -17.25 18.52 -1.42
C GLN A 131 -15.80 18.05 -1.38
N GLN A 132 -14.84 18.95 -1.19
CA GLN A 132 -13.43 18.58 -1.09
C GLN A 132 -13.19 17.66 0.10
N ALA A 133 -13.74 17.97 1.27
CA ALA A 133 -13.63 17.11 2.45
C ALA A 133 -14.26 15.72 2.21
N ALA A 134 -15.35 15.63 1.45
CA ALA A 134 -15.95 14.36 1.09
C ALA A 134 -15.07 13.54 0.12
N ILE A 135 -14.40 14.20 -0.83
CA ILE A 135 -13.43 13.58 -1.73
C ILE A 135 -12.23 13.07 -0.92
N ASP A 136 -11.62 13.92 -0.10
CA ASP A 136 -10.46 13.58 0.74
C ASP A 136 -10.78 12.41 1.69
N ALA A 137 -11.97 12.41 2.30
CA ALA A 137 -12.42 11.33 3.17
C ALA A 137 -12.61 10.00 2.40
N SER A 138 -13.13 10.07 1.18
CA SER A 138 -13.28 8.92 0.29
C SER A 138 -11.92 8.35 -0.13
N GLU A 139 -10.98 9.21 -0.52
CA GLU A 139 -9.62 8.83 -0.88
C GLU A 139 -8.88 8.18 0.29
N LEU A 140 -8.96 8.78 1.48
CA LEU A 140 -8.35 8.24 2.69
C LEU A 140 -8.93 6.86 3.03
N LYS A 141 -10.24 6.69 2.90
CA LYS A 141 -10.91 5.39 3.13
C LYS A 141 -10.45 4.34 2.12
N ASN A 142 -10.35 4.69 0.85
CA ASN A 142 -9.88 3.78 -0.20
C ASN A 142 -8.41 3.39 0.00
N ALA A 143 -7.55 4.36 0.34
CA ALA A 143 -6.16 4.09 0.67
C ALA A 143 -6.01 3.14 1.87
N ALA A 144 -6.81 3.35 2.93
CA ALA A 144 -6.84 2.47 4.09
C ALA A 144 -7.31 1.05 3.74
N LEU A 145 -8.34 0.92 2.88
CA LEU A 145 -8.84 -0.38 2.42
C LEU A 145 -7.78 -1.13 1.59
N LEU A 146 -7.18 -0.44 0.61
CA LEU A 146 -6.11 -1.01 -0.21
C LEU A 146 -4.92 -1.46 0.66
N MET A 147 -4.54 -0.64 1.64
CA MET A 147 -3.48 -1.01 2.59
C MET A 147 -3.84 -2.28 3.37
N SER A 148 -5.08 -2.39 3.87
CA SER A 148 -5.55 -3.59 4.58
C SER A 148 -5.49 -4.84 3.69
N GLN A 149 -5.92 -4.73 2.43
CA GLN A 149 -5.88 -5.84 1.48
C GLN A 149 -4.45 -6.28 1.15
N VAL A 150 -3.54 -5.33 0.93
CA VAL A 150 -2.12 -5.62 0.71
C VAL A 150 -1.51 -6.31 1.94
N GLN A 151 -1.86 -5.89 3.15
CA GLN A 151 -1.40 -6.53 4.38
C GLN A 151 -1.84 -7.98 4.50
N GLU A 152 -3.10 -8.28 4.20
CA GLU A 152 -3.63 -9.65 4.19
C GLU A 152 -2.96 -10.50 3.11
N MET A 153 -2.85 -9.99 1.88
CA MET A 153 -2.29 -10.74 0.75
C MET A 153 -0.78 -10.98 0.88
N ALA A 154 -0.04 -10.01 1.40
CA ALA A 154 1.42 -10.08 1.46
C ALA A 154 1.94 -10.73 2.76
N SER A 155 1.08 -11.21 3.67
CA SER A 155 1.49 -11.65 5.01
C SER A 155 2.40 -10.61 5.69
N PHE A 156 2.00 -9.35 5.60
CA PHE A 156 2.77 -8.20 6.01
C PHE A 156 2.02 -7.41 7.08
N GLY A 157 2.62 -7.25 8.25
CA GLY A 157 2.06 -6.50 9.37
C GLY A 157 2.81 -5.19 9.61
N ASN A 158 2.11 -4.18 10.14
CA ASN A 158 2.74 -2.94 10.59
C ASN A 158 2.77 -2.89 12.12
N TRP A 159 3.71 -2.11 12.63
CA TRP A 159 3.83 -1.85 14.06
C TRP A 159 4.29 -0.42 14.33
N LYS A 160 3.88 0.10 15.48
CA LYS A 160 4.36 1.35 16.05
C LYS A 160 4.69 1.11 17.50
N TRP A 161 5.91 1.43 17.91
CA TRP A 161 6.30 1.47 19.31
C TRP A 161 6.37 2.93 19.76
N ASP A 162 5.51 3.30 20.70
CA ASP A 162 5.64 4.53 21.48
C ASP A 162 6.67 4.29 22.58
N ILE A 163 7.81 4.96 22.48
CA ILE A 163 8.98 4.69 23.33
C ILE A 163 8.74 5.21 24.76
N ALA A 164 8.09 6.37 24.89
CA ALA A 164 7.88 7.00 26.18
C ALA A 164 6.86 6.22 27.03
N GLN A 165 5.80 5.72 26.40
CA GLN A 165 4.75 4.95 27.07
C GLN A 165 5.05 3.44 27.09
N ASN A 166 6.04 3.00 26.31
CA ASN A 166 6.32 1.60 26.03
C ASN A 166 5.08 0.81 25.57
N VAL A 167 4.30 1.44 24.70
CA VAL A 167 3.11 0.85 24.10
C VAL A 167 3.42 0.51 22.66
N VAL A 168 3.14 -0.73 22.27
CA VAL A 168 3.28 -1.17 20.88
C VAL A 168 1.90 -1.35 20.28
N THR A 169 1.64 -0.73 19.14
CA THR A 169 0.43 -0.90 18.35
C THR A 169 0.77 -1.78 17.16
N TRP A 170 0.01 -2.85 16.94
CA TRP A 170 0.16 -3.80 15.84
C TRP A 170 -1.05 -3.75 14.91
N SER A 171 -0.83 -3.97 13.62
CA SER A 171 -1.94 -4.29 12.70
C SER A 171 -2.50 -5.68 12.99
N ASP A 172 -3.75 -5.91 12.57
CA ASP A 172 -4.42 -7.21 12.73
C ASP A 172 -3.66 -8.35 12.03
N ALA A 173 -3.08 -8.06 10.85
CA ALA A 173 -2.20 -9.00 10.15
C ALA A 173 -0.99 -9.43 11.00
N LEU A 174 -0.41 -8.53 11.81
CA LEU A 174 0.74 -8.87 12.64
C LEU A 174 0.35 -9.82 13.79
N TYR A 175 -0.81 -9.63 14.40
CA TYR A 175 -1.34 -10.60 15.37
C TYR A 175 -1.52 -11.99 14.74
N HIS A 176 -1.98 -12.06 13.49
CA HIS A 176 -2.09 -13.31 12.75
C HIS A 176 -0.72 -13.97 12.46
N ILE A 177 0.27 -13.18 12.02
CA ILE A 177 1.65 -13.65 11.78
C ILE A 177 2.25 -14.24 13.06
N TYR A 178 2.01 -13.62 14.22
CA TYR A 178 2.50 -14.09 15.50
C TYR A 178 1.61 -15.18 16.15
N GLY A 179 0.43 -15.46 15.59
CA GLY A 179 -0.51 -16.44 16.12
C GLY A 179 -1.08 -16.05 17.48
N LEU A 180 -1.30 -14.76 17.71
CA LEU A 180 -1.72 -14.20 18.99
C LEU A 180 -3.15 -13.66 18.93
N ASP A 181 -3.86 -13.76 20.05
CA ASP A 181 -5.13 -13.07 20.25
C ASP A 181 -4.89 -11.62 20.69
N LYS A 182 -5.43 -10.67 19.91
CA LYS A 182 -5.35 -9.24 20.17
C LYS A 182 -5.94 -8.83 21.52
N ALA A 183 -6.94 -9.55 22.02
CA ALA A 183 -7.54 -9.26 23.32
C ALA A 183 -6.68 -9.73 24.50
N ALA A 184 -5.85 -10.75 24.29
CA ALA A 184 -5.05 -11.38 25.34
C ALA A 184 -3.60 -10.87 25.40
N PHE A 185 -3.05 -10.43 24.26
CA PHE A 185 -1.66 -10.01 24.19
C PHE A 185 -1.46 -8.53 24.53
N LYS A 186 -0.60 -8.25 25.52
CA LYS A 186 -0.17 -6.89 25.84
C LYS A 186 1.03 -6.52 24.98
N ALA A 187 0.77 -5.81 23.88
CA ALA A 187 1.80 -5.34 22.97
C ALA A 187 2.68 -4.25 23.63
N THR A 188 3.82 -4.69 24.15
CA THR A 188 4.91 -3.90 24.74
C THR A 188 6.22 -4.34 24.09
N PHE A 189 7.30 -3.57 24.25
CA PHE A 189 8.60 -3.98 23.73
C PHE A 189 9.09 -5.29 24.36
N GLU A 190 8.87 -5.46 25.66
CA GLU A 190 9.21 -6.69 26.39
C GLU A 190 8.37 -7.88 25.92
N GLY A 191 7.06 -7.68 25.73
CA GLY A 191 6.18 -8.71 25.19
C GLY A 191 6.61 -9.17 23.80
N TYR A 192 7.01 -8.24 22.92
CA TYR A 192 7.62 -8.57 21.64
C TYR A 192 8.93 -9.36 21.81
N ARG A 193 9.83 -8.91 22.71
CA ARG A 193 11.12 -9.57 22.96
C ARG A 193 10.96 -11.01 23.45
N GLU A 194 9.89 -11.33 24.18
CA GLU A 194 9.61 -12.69 24.64
C GLU A 194 9.23 -13.64 23.49
N LEU A 195 8.59 -13.12 22.44
CA LEU A 195 8.18 -13.89 21.26
C LEU A 195 9.36 -14.19 20.32
N LEU A 196 10.45 -13.44 20.42
CA LEU A 196 11.69 -13.71 19.70
C LEU A 196 12.30 -15.04 20.14
N HIS A 197 12.84 -15.76 19.16
CA HIS A 197 13.65 -16.95 19.38
C HIS A 197 14.82 -16.62 20.32
N PRO A 198 15.16 -17.45 21.33
CA PRO A 198 16.17 -17.15 22.34
C PRO A 198 17.52 -16.67 21.76
N ASN A 199 17.98 -17.32 20.68
CA ASN A 199 19.24 -16.98 20.01
C ASN A 199 19.22 -15.63 19.27
N ASP A 200 18.06 -15.03 19.03
CA ASP A 200 17.91 -13.75 18.33
C ASP A 200 17.65 -12.58 19.28
N ARG A 201 17.18 -12.84 20.51
CA ARG A 201 16.74 -11.81 21.47
C ARG A 201 17.77 -10.70 21.69
N GLU A 202 18.98 -11.08 22.10
CA GLU A 202 20.03 -10.10 22.43
C GLU A 202 20.51 -9.36 21.17
N ARG A 203 20.77 -10.10 20.09
CA ARG A 203 21.21 -9.54 18.80
C ARG A 203 20.21 -8.49 18.29
N ILE A 204 18.91 -8.79 18.31
CA ILE A 204 17.88 -7.87 17.81
C ILE A 204 17.71 -6.68 18.75
N THR A 205 17.64 -6.92 20.07
CA THR A 205 17.49 -5.85 21.06
C THR A 205 18.63 -4.84 20.96
N ASN A 206 19.87 -5.31 20.79
CA ASN A 206 21.04 -4.44 20.62
C ASN A 206 20.94 -3.62 19.34
N ARG A 207 20.58 -4.24 18.20
CA ARG A 207 20.42 -3.50 16.94
C ARG A 207 19.32 -2.43 17.02
N ILE A 208 18.19 -2.74 17.67
CA ILE A 208 17.12 -1.75 17.91
C ILE A 208 17.66 -0.59 18.77
N GLY A 209 18.42 -0.90 19.83
CA GLY A 209 19.06 0.11 20.67
C GLY A 209 20.04 1.00 19.91
N GLU A 210 20.88 0.41 19.05
CA GLU A 210 21.80 1.14 18.17
C GLU A 210 21.03 2.07 17.21
N ALA A 211 19.96 1.58 16.59
CA ALA A 211 19.13 2.37 15.69
C ALA A 211 18.50 3.58 16.41
N LEU A 212 18.05 3.41 17.64
CA LEU A 212 17.54 4.50 18.48
C LEU A 212 18.63 5.52 18.81
N GLN A 213 19.83 5.08 19.19
CA GLN A 213 20.95 5.96 19.51
C GLN A 213 21.43 6.75 18.29
N GLN A 214 21.51 6.10 17.13
CA GLN A 214 21.99 6.69 15.89
C GLN A 214 20.91 7.43 15.09
N GLN A 215 19.64 7.27 15.48
CA GLN A 215 18.46 7.84 14.80
C GLN A 215 18.37 7.41 13.34
N GLN A 216 18.63 6.13 13.07
CA GLN A 216 18.66 5.57 11.73
C GLN A 216 17.56 4.54 11.51
N ASP A 217 17.19 4.41 10.23
CA ASP A 217 16.33 3.31 9.79
C ASP A 217 17.06 1.98 9.99
N ILE A 218 16.34 0.97 10.46
CA ILE A 218 16.86 -0.37 10.74
C ILE A 218 16.15 -1.40 9.87
N THR A 219 16.92 -2.39 9.41
CA THR A 219 16.40 -3.58 8.73
C THR A 219 17.03 -4.81 9.35
N PHE A 220 16.22 -5.79 9.74
CA PHE A 220 16.71 -6.99 10.40
C PHE A 220 15.82 -8.21 10.13
N GLU A 221 16.45 -9.38 10.14
CA GLU A 221 15.76 -10.67 10.14
C GLU A 221 15.64 -11.19 11.58
N GLU A 222 14.48 -11.77 11.85
CA GLU A 222 14.14 -12.32 13.16
C GLU A 222 13.43 -13.68 13.03
N ARG A 223 13.63 -14.54 14.02
CA ARG A 223 12.81 -15.71 14.23
C ARG A 223 11.90 -15.48 15.41
N ILE A 224 10.63 -15.85 15.24
CA ILE A 224 9.65 -15.84 16.32
C ILE A 224 9.21 -17.26 16.63
N ILE A 225 8.76 -17.48 17.86
CA ILE A 225 8.13 -18.72 18.31
C ILE A 225 6.67 -18.41 18.60
N ARG A 226 5.77 -18.99 17.81
CA ARG A 226 4.32 -18.88 18.03
C ARG A 226 3.91 -19.63 19.30
N PRO A 227 2.73 -19.35 19.89
CA PRO A 227 2.21 -20.12 21.02
C PRO A 227 2.11 -21.64 20.77
N THR A 228 1.96 -22.04 19.50
CA THR A 228 1.95 -23.44 19.06
C THR A 228 3.33 -24.12 19.10
N GLY A 229 4.41 -23.36 19.31
CA GLY A 229 5.81 -23.80 19.20
C GLY A 229 6.39 -23.70 17.79
N GLU A 230 5.59 -23.30 16.80
CA GLU A 230 6.02 -23.11 15.42
C GLU A 230 7.01 -21.94 15.30
N ILE A 231 8.11 -22.15 14.57
CA ILE A 231 9.09 -21.10 14.26
C ILE A 231 8.72 -20.44 12.94
N ARG A 232 8.61 -19.10 12.96
CA ARG A 232 8.47 -18.27 11.76
C ARG A 232 9.70 -17.39 11.57
N TYR A 233 10.02 -17.09 10.32
CA TYR A 233 11.10 -16.21 9.89
C TYR A 233 10.49 -14.93 9.35
N LEU A 234 10.86 -13.79 9.93
CA LEU A 234 10.32 -12.50 9.55
C LEU A 234 11.44 -11.57 9.10
N GLN A 235 11.12 -10.73 8.11
CA GLN A 235 11.94 -9.62 7.68
C GLN A 235 11.27 -8.33 8.15
N SER A 236 11.98 -7.56 8.97
CA SER A 236 11.43 -6.39 9.64
C SER A 236 12.21 -5.12 9.29
N TRP A 237 11.47 -4.01 9.16
CA TRP A 237 11.97 -2.66 8.92
C TRP A 237 11.43 -1.73 9.98
N GLY A 238 12.27 -0.81 10.46
CA GLY A 238 11.88 0.21 11.43
C GLY A 238 12.48 1.56 11.08
N ARG A 239 11.72 2.62 11.30
CA ARG A 239 12.14 4.02 11.21
C ARG A 239 11.96 4.69 12.56
N VAL A 240 13.02 5.33 13.04
CA VAL A 240 12.99 6.12 14.27
C VAL A 240 12.35 7.48 13.98
N GLN A 241 11.35 7.83 14.77
CA GLN A 241 10.77 9.16 14.78
C GLN A 241 11.31 9.94 15.98
N THR A 242 11.81 11.14 15.73
CA THR A 242 12.38 12.02 16.75
C THR A 242 11.50 13.25 16.95
N ASN A 243 11.59 13.84 18.15
CA ASN A 243 11.00 15.15 18.42
C ASN A 243 11.90 16.28 17.88
N HIS A 244 11.46 17.52 18.07
CA HIS A 244 12.19 18.74 17.66
C HIS A 244 13.55 18.91 18.37
N LEU A 245 13.82 18.17 19.45
CA LEU A 245 15.10 18.14 20.16
C LEU A 245 16.01 16.97 19.71
N GLY A 246 15.60 16.21 18.69
CA GLY A 246 16.32 15.04 18.20
C GLY A 246 16.23 13.82 19.11
N GLN A 247 15.29 13.77 20.07
CA GLN A 247 15.11 12.61 20.94
C GLN A 247 14.13 11.62 20.30
N PRO A 248 14.45 10.31 20.25
CA PRO A 248 13.52 9.28 19.79
C PRO A 248 12.23 9.27 20.61
N VAL A 249 11.08 9.38 19.94
CA VAL A 249 9.74 9.34 20.58
C VAL A 249 8.93 8.12 20.14
N ALA A 250 9.15 7.63 18.93
CA ALA A 250 8.52 6.43 18.43
C ALA A 250 9.42 5.69 17.45
N MET A 251 9.15 4.41 17.24
CA MET A 251 9.67 3.64 16.12
C MET A 251 8.49 3.05 15.36
N ILE A 252 8.37 3.34 14.08
CA ILE A 252 7.32 2.79 13.21
C ILE A 252 7.94 1.86 12.19
N GLY A 253 7.23 0.81 11.83
CA GLY A 253 7.83 -0.19 10.99
C GLY A 253 6.83 -1.18 10.44
N ALA A 254 7.39 -2.16 9.77
CA ALA A 254 6.63 -3.25 9.23
C ALA A 254 7.45 -4.53 9.17
N CYS A 255 6.73 -5.63 8.98
CA CYS A 255 7.22 -6.97 9.16
C CYS A 255 6.59 -7.87 8.09
N LEU A 256 7.41 -8.59 7.35
CA LEU A 256 7.00 -9.55 6.33
C LEU A 256 7.31 -10.97 6.79
N ASP A 257 6.32 -11.87 6.76
CA ASP A 257 6.57 -13.30 6.96
C ASP A 257 7.24 -13.90 5.73
N VAL A 258 8.51 -14.31 5.87
CA VAL A 258 9.32 -14.92 4.81
C VAL A 258 9.53 -16.41 5.04
N THR A 259 8.75 -17.03 5.91
CA THR A 259 8.92 -18.44 6.31
C THR A 259 8.79 -19.39 5.13
N GLU A 260 7.72 -19.26 4.32
CA GLU A 260 7.49 -20.14 3.18
C GLU A 260 8.64 -20.03 2.17
N ARG A 261 9.05 -18.79 1.85
CA ARG A 261 10.19 -18.53 0.98
C ARG A 261 11.47 -19.19 1.50
N ARG A 262 11.78 -19.03 2.79
CA ARG A 262 12.94 -19.65 3.45
C ARG A 262 12.90 -21.17 3.40
N MET A 263 11.73 -21.77 3.68
CA MET A 263 11.56 -23.22 3.65
C MET A 263 11.74 -23.78 2.24
N ASN A 264 11.22 -23.09 1.23
CA ASN A 264 11.40 -23.47 -0.18
C ASN A 264 12.85 -23.35 -0.62
N GLU A 265 13.53 -22.25 -0.30
CA GLU A 265 14.96 -22.05 -0.60
C GLU A 265 15.84 -23.10 0.11
N ALA A 266 15.54 -23.44 1.37
CA ALA A 266 16.27 -24.47 2.12
C ALA A 266 16.09 -25.87 1.52
N THR A 267 14.86 -26.20 1.09
CA THR A 267 14.55 -27.48 0.44
C THR A 267 15.31 -27.60 -0.88
N LEU A 268 15.25 -26.57 -1.73
CA LEU A 268 15.97 -26.53 -3.00
C LEU A 268 17.49 -26.64 -2.83
N ASN A 269 18.05 -25.95 -1.83
CA ASN A 269 19.48 -26.04 -1.52
C ASN A 269 19.88 -27.45 -1.07
N THR A 270 19.06 -28.10 -0.25
CA THR A 270 19.30 -29.47 0.22
C THR A 270 19.28 -30.45 -0.95
N GLU A 271 18.29 -30.33 -1.84
CA GLU A 271 18.23 -31.16 -3.05
C GLU A 271 19.44 -30.92 -3.96
N ARG A 272 19.85 -29.66 -4.14
CA ARG A 272 21.03 -29.32 -4.94
C ARG A 272 22.30 -29.94 -4.36
N GLN A 273 22.50 -29.87 -3.04
CA GLN A 273 23.63 -30.49 -2.37
C GLN A 273 23.65 -32.01 -2.55
N ARG A 274 22.49 -32.67 -2.47
CA ARG A 274 22.38 -34.12 -2.74
C ARG A 274 22.78 -34.45 -4.17
N ARG A 275 22.27 -33.72 -5.17
CA ARG A 275 22.64 -33.94 -6.58
C ARG A 275 24.13 -33.74 -6.83
N VAL A 276 24.77 -32.75 -6.19
CA VAL A 276 26.22 -32.55 -6.30
C VAL A 276 26.97 -33.74 -5.72
N ALA A 277 26.60 -34.20 -4.52
CA ALA A 277 27.21 -35.37 -3.89
C ALA A 277 27.06 -36.64 -4.74
N ASP A 278 25.89 -36.86 -5.34
CA ASP A 278 25.64 -38.01 -6.22
C ASP A 278 26.55 -37.99 -7.47
N VAL A 279 26.70 -36.81 -8.10
CA VAL A 279 27.60 -36.63 -9.26
C VAL A 279 29.05 -36.85 -8.88
N GLU A 280 29.49 -36.34 -7.73
CA GLU A 280 30.86 -36.57 -7.22
C GLU A 280 31.12 -38.06 -6.98
N GLN A 281 30.14 -38.77 -6.43
CA GLN A 281 30.23 -40.22 -6.22
C GLN A 281 30.32 -40.98 -7.54
N GLN A 282 29.49 -40.64 -8.53
CA GLN A 282 29.54 -41.25 -9.86
C GLN A 282 30.89 -41.00 -10.55
N ASN A 283 31.41 -39.77 -10.48
CA ASN A 283 32.73 -39.44 -11.03
C ASN A 283 33.85 -40.25 -10.36
N LYS A 284 33.77 -40.45 -9.04
CA LYS A 284 34.74 -41.30 -8.33
C LYS A 284 34.69 -42.75 -8.82
N GLN A 285 33.50 -43.32 -8.97
CA GLN A 285 33.32 -44.69 -9.48
C GLN A 285 33.84 -44.83 -10.92
N LEU A 286 33.56 -43.87 -11.79
CA LEU A 286 34.09 -43.85 -13.16
C LEU A 286 35.61 -43.80 -13.18
N ASN A 287 36.23 -42.97 -12.33
CA ASN A 287 37.68 -42.89 -12.22
C ASN A 287 38.32 -44.20 -11.72
N GLU A 288 37.69 -44.87 -10.74
CA GLU A 288 38.14 -46.19 -10.27
C GLU A 288 38.08 -47.25 -11.38
N ILE A 289 36.99 -47.27 -12.17
CA ILE A 289 36.86 -48.16 -13.33
C ILE A 289 37.94 -47.86 -14.37
N ALA A 290 38.13 -46.59 -14.74
CA ALA A 290 39.13 -46.18 -15.72
C ALA A 290 40.56 -46.54 -15.27
N TRP A 291 40.85 -46.41 -13.97
CA TRP A 291 42.12 -46.82 -13.39
C TRP A 291 42.32 -48.34 -13.46
N MET A 292 41.30 -49.14 -13.10
CA MET A 292 41.36 -50.61 -13.22
C MET A 292 41.58 -51.05 -14.68
N GLN A 293 40.85 -50.47 -15.63
CA GLN A 293 41.01 -50.76 -17.06
C GLN A 293 42.42 -50.45 -17.54
N SER A 294 42.98 -49.31 -17.12
CA SER A 294 44.37 -48.94 -17.45
C SER A 294 45.38 -49.94 -16.90
N HIS A 295 45.15 -50.48 -15.69
CA HIS A 295 46.03 -51.47 -15.08
C HIS A 295 46.03 -52.79 -15.88
N VAL A 296 44.85 -53.28 -16.26
CA VAL A 296 44.69 -54.52 -17.04
C VAL A 296 45.33 -54.41 -18.42
N ILE A 297 45.24 -53.24 -19.08
CA ILE A 297 45.92 -52.98 -20.37
C ILE A 297 47.44 -52.90 -20.22
N ARG A 298 47.93 -52.33 -19.12
CA ARG A 298 49.37 -52.09 -18.93
C ARG A 298 50.17 -53.39 -18.79
N ALA A 299 49.59 -54.44 -18.22
CA ALA A 299 50.27 -55.71 -17.98
C ALA A 299 50.75 -56.41 -19.28
N PRO A 300 49.89 -56.71 -20.27
CA PRO A 300 50.34 -57.31 -21.53
C PRO A 300 51.21 -56.33 -22.33
N LEU A 301 50.93 -55.02 -22.30
CA LEU A 301 51.77 -54.02 -22.99
C LEU A 301 53.21 -54.01 -22.45
N ALA A 302 53.40 -54.02 -21.13
CA ALA A 302 54.72 -54.10 -20.52
C ALA A 302 55.44 -55.41 -20.88
N ARG A 303 54.70 -56.52 -20.95
CA ARG A 303 55.21 -57.82 -21.38
C ARG A 303 55.69 -57.78 -22.83
N THR A 304 54.88 -57.25 -23.74
CA THR A 304 55.22 -57.07 -25.16
C THR A 304 56.48 -56.20 -25.32
N MET A 305 56.56 -55.07 -24.61
CA MET A 305 57.74 -54.20 -24.65
C MET A 305 59.00 -54.92 -24.14
N GLY A 306 58.90 -55.67 -23.04
CA GLY A 306 60.03 -56.44 -22.50
C GLY A 306 60.53 -57.52 -23.47
N LEU A 307 59.60 -58.26 -24.08
CA LEU A 307 59.93 -59.29 -25.07
C LEU A 307 60.57 -58.70 -26.34
N ILE A 308 60.12 -57.52 -26.80
CA ILE A 308 60.74 -56.80 -27.92
C ILE A 308 62.19 -56.40 -27.57
N GLU A 309 62.44 -55.94 -26.35
CA GLU A 309 63.79 -55.57 -25.91
C GLU A 309 64.72 -56.78 -25.84
N VAL A 310 64.23 -57.91 -25.31
CA VAL A 310 64.96 -59.19 -25.32
C VAL A 310 65.26 -59.63 -26.76
N TYR A 311 64.26 -59.57 -27.65
CA TYR A 311 64.42 -59.89 -29.07
C TYR A 311 65.46 -59.01 -29.78
N ARG A 312 65.57 -57.73 -29.41
CA ARG A 312 66.57 -56.80 -29.96
C ARG A 312 67.98 -57.00 -29.42
N SER A 313 68.10 -57.49 -28.18
CA SER A 313 69.36 -57.54 -27.43
C SER A 313 70.02 -58.93 -27.43
N CYS A 314 69.28 -59.98 -27.78
CA CYS A 314 69.75 -61.37 -27.67
C CYS A 314 70.38 -61.87 -28.99
N ASP A 315 71.51 -62.58 -28.87
CA ASP A 315 72.14 -63.33 -29.97
C ASP A 315 71.53 -64.75 -30.02
N ALA A 316 70.21 -64.79 -30.19
CA ALA A 316 69.38 -65.99 -30.13
C ALA A 316 69.41 -66.77 -31.46
N ASP A 317 69.31 -68.10 -31.36
CA ASP A 317 69.15 -68.98 -32.54
C ASP A 317 67.76 -68.82 -33.17
N ASP A 318 67.56 -69.41 -34.36
CA ASP A 318 66.30 -69.28 -35.10
C ASP A 318 65.10 -69.87 -34.33
N SER A 319 65.31 -70.85 -33.45
CA SER A 319 64.26 -71.44 -32.61
C SER A 319 63.87 -70.49 -31.48
N GLU A 320 64.84 -69.93 -30.77
CA GLU A 320 64.62 -68.98 -29.68
C GLU A 320 63.97 -67.67 -30.18
N ARG A 321 64.33 -67.20 -31.39
CA ARG A 321 63.65 -66.05 -32.03
C ARG A 321 62.20 -66.37 -32.39
N ALA A 322 61.93 -67.56 -32.92
CA ALA A 322 60.57 -68.00 -33.24
C ALA A 322 59.70 -68.08 -31.97
N ASP A 323 60.26 -68.55 -30.86
CA ASP A 323 59.58 -68.61 -29.56
C ASP A 323 59.29 -67.19 -29.01
N LEU A 324 60.25 -66.26 -29.09
CA LEU A 324 60.06 -64.86 -28.69
C LEU A 324 58.97 -64.15 -29.52
N ILE A 325 58.97 -64.36 -30.84
CA ILE A 325 57.94 -63.80 -31.74
C ILE A 325 56.57 -64.37 -31.38
N THR A 326 56.49 -65.67 -31.06
CA THR A 326 55.24 -66.32 -30.64
C THR A 326 54.73 -65.70 -29.33
N GLN A 327 55.59 -65.52 -28.32
CA GLN A 327 55.19 -64.89 -27.05
C GLN A 327 54.78 -63.41 -27.18
N ILE A 328 55.42 -62.66 -28.09
CA ILE A 328 55.03 -61.28 -28.44
C ILE A 328 53.64 -61.29 -29.06
N SER A 329 53.41 -62.18 -30.04
CA SER A 329 52.12 -62.33 -30.72
C SER A 329 51.02 -62.68 -29.73
N ASP A 330 51.25 -63.65 -28.83
CA ASP A 330 50.30 -64.04 -27.78
C ASP A 330 49.96 -62.87 -26.85
N SER A 331 50.96 -62.08 -26.44
CA SER A 331 50.76 -60.90 -25.60
C SER A 331 49.97 -59.78 -26.31
N VAL A 332 50.15 -59.63 -27.63
CA VAL A 332 49.39 -58.68 -28.45
C VAL A 332 47.94 -59.14 -28.64
N TRP A 333 47.71 -60.44 -28.86
CA TRP A 333 46.35 -61.00 -28.93
C TRP A 333 45.61 -60.92 -27.60
N GLU A 334 46.29 -61.15 -26.48
CA GLU A 334 45.74 -60.95 -25.13
C GLU A 334 45.32 -59.48 -24.92
N LEU A 335 46.17 -58.54 -25.33
CA LEU A 335 45.86 -57.11 -25.28
C LEU A 335 44.65 -56.73 -26.16
N ASP A 336 44.58 -57.23 -27.40
CA ASP A 336 43.44 -56.99 -28.31
C ASP A 336 42.14 -57.56 -27.73
N ALA A 337 42.17 -58.76 -27.14
CA ALA A 337 41.03 -59.37 -26.48
C ALA A 337 40.51 -58.51 -25.31
N ILE A 338 41.43 -58.01 -24.46
CA ILE A 338 41.10 -57.10 -23.35
C ILE A 338 40.47 -55.80 -23.88
N ILE A 339 41.04 -55.18 -24.92
CA ILE A 339 40.51 -53.93 -25.50
C ILE A 339 39.11 -54.16 -26.07
N ARG A 340 38.87 -55.25 -26.81
CA ARG A 340 37.55 -55.59 -27.34
C ARG A 340 36.53 -55.81 -26.23
N GLU A 341 36.93 -56.44 -25.14
CA GLU A 341 36.05 -56.62 -23.98
C GLU A 341 35.67 -55.29 -23.33
N ILE A 342 36.62 -54.36 -23.17
CA ILE A 342 36.37 -53.03 -22.60
C ILE A 342 35.42 -52.23 -23.50
N VAL A 343 35.68 -52.16 -24.81
CA VAL A 343 34.83 -51.45 -25.77
C VAL A 343 33.43 -52.05 -25.82
N GLY A 344 33.32 -53.39 -25.88
CA GLY A 344 32.03 -54.08 -25.89
C GLY A 344 31.22 -53.96 -24.60
N ARG A 345 31.84 -53.58 -23.47
CA ARG A 345 31.14 -53.21 -22.23
C ARG A 345 30.67 -51.74 -22.27
N ALA A 346 31.47 -50.84 -22.84
CA ALA A 346 31.13 -49.42 -22.96
C ALA A 346 29.94 -49.17 -23.91
N GLU A 347 29.77 -49.98 -24.97
CA GLU A 347 28.63 -49.87 -25.90
C GLU A 347 27.31 -50.44 -25.35
N ARG A 348 27.35 -51.14 -24.21
CA ARG A 348 26.19 -51.77 -23.56
C ARG A 348 25.58 -50.97 -22.41
N VAL A 349 26.23 -49.87 -22.02
CA VAL A 349 25.79 -48.90 -21.02
C VAL A 349 25.26 -47.67 -21.74
#